data_AF-A0A7V8BUG8-F1
#
_entry.id   AF-A0A7V8BUG8-F1
#
_cell.length_a   1.000
_cell.length_b   1.000
_cell.length_c   1.000
_cell.angle_alpha   90.00
_cell.angle_beta   90.00
_cell.angle_gamma   90.00
#
_symmetry.space_group_name_H-M   'P 1'
#
loop_
_entity.id
_entity.type
_entity.pdbx_description
1 polymer ?
#
loop_
_entity_poly.entity_id
_entity_poly.type
_entity_poly.pdbx_seq_one_letter_code
_entity_poly.pdbx_strand_id
1 'polypeptide(L)'
;MIDNDVRSSIRAKIRPFPRVATYPTTWAGSLTFQQLYDDLAHYVTNVMKGKGIHRTNYLPDCIQYGFMALWLELSANKDFLTDKTRQQAVFFILARCKISTLRYYDDKYDSLEALMSYDWRSNWDEHTITGFTAPSGWWNSVEQWATWATDIDVRIDVEQIMRKLAEKYADSFKHLVALYAVTTQVTRKDAAALAGVTPWNWHKTYEEPILQEVRYEFAQVFLERHNYSLPEQQPTENRNNGQFTSPYQNWREQYQQGHTEPAEALLEQYQHTVCIAGAIRAQIDAKTYRQAALDIGRNPRTFPKYMKRAARMLSAAYA
;
A
#
# COMPACT_ATOMS: atom_id res chain seq x y z
N MET A 1 -5.83 16.70 -78.25
CA MET A 1 -4.62 16.76 -77.39
C MET A 1 -5.05 17.36 -76.06
N ILE A 2 -5.27 16.55 -75.03
CA ILE A 2 -5.51 17.08 -73.68
C ILE A 2 -4.14 17.56 -73.19
N ASP A 3 -4.06 18.85 -72.93
CA ASP A 3 -2.84 19.61 -72.69
C ASP A 3 -2.00 18.94 -71.59
N ASN A 4 -0.75 18.60 -71.92
CA ASN A 4 0.18 17.97 -70.96
C ASN A 4 0.37 18.83 -69.71
N ASP A 5 0.13 20.14 -69.84
CA ASP A 5 0.23 21.14 -68.78
C ASP A 5 -0.90 21.06 -67.74
N VAL A 6 -2.12 20.68 -68.16
CA VAL A 6 -3.22 20.45 -67.22
C VAL A 6 -2.95 19.17 -66.41
N ARG A 7 -2.40 18.15 -67.06
CA ARG A 7 -2.10 16.86 -66.42
C ARG A 7 -0.95 16.97 -65.42
N SER A 8 0.10 17.74 -65.73
CA SER A 8 1.21 18.03 -64.82
C SER A 8 0.75 18.89 -63.63
N SER A 9 -0.08 19.91 -63.87
CA SER A 9 -0.66 20.77 -62.82
C SER A 9 -1.56 19.99 -61.84
N ILE A 10 -2.40 19.09 -62.35
CA ILE A 10 -3.23 18.20 -61.51
C ILE A 10 -2.32 17.27 -60.69
N ARG A 11 -1.32 16.62 -61.31
CA ARG A 11 -0.38 15.73 -60.60
C ARG A 11 0.45 16.46 -59.54
N ALA A 12 0.84 17.70 -59.78
CA ALA A 12 1.56 18.53 -58.80
C ALA A 12 0.70 18.89 -57.58
N LYS A 13 -0.64 18.93 -57.74
CA LYS A 13 -1.60 19.20 -56.66
C LYS A 13 -2.05 17.93 -55.92
N ILE A 14 -1.91 16.75 -56.53
CA ILE A 14 -2.19 15.46 -55.88
C ILE A 14 -1.05 15.17 -54.90
N ARG A 15 -1.31 15.36 -53.60
CA ARG A 15 -0.38 14.89 -52.57
C ARG A 15 -0.35 13.36 -52.62
N PRO A 16 0.83 12.73 -52.70
CA PRO A 16 0.92 11.27 -52.66
C PRO A 16 0.28 10.76 -51.37
N PHE A 17 -0.50 9.68 -51.47
CA PHE A 17 -1.06 9.03 -50.29
C PHE A 17 0.07 8.69 -49.31
N PRO A 18 0.03 9.17 -48.06
CA PRO A 18 1.07 8.86 -47.10
C PRO A 18 1.02 7.35 -46.84
N ARG A 19 2.11 6.65 -47.17
CA ARG A 19 2.24 5.21 -46.92
C ARG A 19 2.24 4.87 -45.42
N VAL A 20 2.39 5.89 -44.57
CA VAL A 20 2.43 5.79 -43.11
C VAL A 20 1.35 6.71 -42.54
N ALA A 21 0.49 6.18 -41.67
CA ALA A 21 -0.54 6.97 -41.01
C ALA A 21 0.08 8.04 -40.10
N THR A 22 -0.38 9.28 -40.25
CA THR A 22 0.01 10.42 -39.42
C THR A 22 -1.19 10.88 -38.59
N TYR A 23 -0.93 11.29 -37.36
CA TYR A 23 -1.92 11.70 -36.37
C TYR A 23 -1.65 13.14 -35.93
N PRO A 24 -2.64 14.04 -36.04
CA PRO A 24 -2.50 15.41 -35.58
C PRO A 24 -2.40 15.47 -34.04
N THR A 25 -1.45 16.27 -33.54
CA THR A 25 -1.23 16.52 -32.11
C THR A 25 -1.15 18.02 -31.83
N THR A 26 -1.48 18.41 -30.59
CA THR A 26 -1.40 19.82 -30.16
C THR A 26 0.03 20.31 -29.89
N TRP A 27 0.99 19.40 -29.67
CA TRP A 27 2.33 19.78 -29.20
C TRP A 27 3.44 19.66 -30.24
N ALA A 28 3.26 18.82 -31.27
CA ALA A 28 4.31 18.55 -32.27
C ALA A 28 3.77 18.38 -33.69
N GLY A 29 2.56 18.90 -33.97
CA GLY A 29 1.94 18.82 -35.28
C GLY A 29 1.50 17.40 -35.63
N SER A 30 1.57 17.02 -36.90
CA SER A 30 1.21 15.67 -37.34
C SER A 30 2.38 14.71 -37.21
N LEU A 31 2.25 13.70 -36.35
CA LEU A 31 3.28 12.71 -36.06
C LEU A 31 2.86 11.31 -36.54
N THR A 32 3.81 10.52 -37.00
CA THR A 32 3.60 9.07 -37.16
C THR A 32 3.54 8.39 -35.79
N PHE A 33 3.00 7.18 -35.72
CA PHE A 33 2.96 6.45 -34.44
C PHE A 33 4.35 6.13 -33.90
N GLN A 34 5.32 5.85 -34.78
CA GLN A 34 6.72 5.66 -34.36
C GLN A 34 7.28 6.92 -33.69
N GLN A 35 7.06 8.09 -34.29
CA GLN A 35 7.47 9.36 -33.70
C GLN A 35 6.72 9.66 -32.39
N LEU A 36 5.44 9.30 -32.29
CA LEU A 36 4.69 9.39 -31.03
C LEU A 36 5.26 8.48 -29.94
N TYR A 37 5.65 7.27 -30.29
CA TYR A 37 6.29 6.34 -29.37
C TYR A 37 7.61 6.91 -28.86
N ASP A 38 8.48 7.36 -29.75
CA ASP A 38 9.78 7.93 -29.40
C ASP A 38 9.64 9.19 -28.52
N ASP A 39 8.66 10.06 -28.82
CA ASP A 39 8.39 11.28 -28.05
C ASP A 39 7.81 11.01 -26.65
N LEU A 40 6.90 10.05 -26.53
CA LEU A 40 6.15 9.81 -25.29
C LEU A 40 6.80 8.76 -24.39
N ALA A 41 7.54 7.78 -24.93
CA ALA A 41 8.10 6.67 -24.16
C ALA A 41 9.07 7.14 -23.08
N HIS A 42 9.93 8.11 -23.39
CA HIS A 42 10.82 8.72 -22.41
C HIS A 42 10.05 9.42 -21.28
N TYR A 43 8.96 10.11 -21.62
CA TYR A 43 8.16 10.81 -20.62
C TYR A 43 7.40 9.83 -19.72
N VAL A 44 6.73 8.84 -20.31
CA VAL A 44 6.07 7.74 -19.58
C VAL A 44 7.05 7.05 -18.63
N THR A 45 8.24 6.70 -19.12
CA THR A 45 9.31 6.07 -18.32
C THR A 45 9.75 6.95 -17.15
N ASN A 46 9.96 8.25 -17.38
CA ASN A 46 10.36 9.17 -16.30
C ASN A 46 9.27 9.35 -15.25
N VAL A 47 7.99 9.39 -15.66
CA VAL A 47 6.87 9.44 -14.71
C VAL A 47 6.79 8.16 -13.88
N MET A 48 6.96 6.99 -14.51
CA MET A 48 6.98 5.70 -13.81
C MET A 48 8.15 5.61 -12.82
N LYS A 49 9.36 5.99 -13.25
CA LYS A 49 10.55 6.04 -12.39
C LYS A 49 10.37 7.00 -11.20
N GLY A 50 9.84 8.20 -11.44
CA GLY A 50 9.57 9.18 -10.39
C GLY A 50 8.50 8.74 -9.38
N LYS A 51 7.66 7.76 -9.75
CA LYS A 51 6.66 7.13 -8.87
C LYS A 51 7.18 5.84 -8.21
N GLY A 52 8.46 5.52 -8.36
CA GLY A 52 9.06 4.33 -7.78
C GLY A 52 8.91 3.06 -8.62
N ILE A 53 8.29 3.11 -9.80
CA ILE A 53 8.21 1.96 -10.72
C ILE A 53 9.42 1.97 -11.65
N HIS A 54 10.55 1.46 -11.14
CA HIS A 54 11.82 1.41 -11.86
C HIS A 54 12.48 0.02 -11.84
N ARG A 55 11.82 -0.96 -11.23
CA ARG A 55 12.42 -2.23 -10.80
C ARG A 55 11.79 -3.47 -11.42
N THR A 56 10.77 -3.27 -12.27
CA THR A 56 10.06 -4.37 -12.91
C THR A 56 10.77 -4.71 -14.22
N ASN A 57 11.21 -5.96 -14.39
CA ASN A 57 11.71 -6.44 -15.69
C ASN A 57 10.66 -6.31 -16.80
N TYR A 58 9.41 -6.14 -16.40
CA TYR A 58 8.23 -5.98 -17.23
C TYR A 58 7.88 -4.52 -17.56
N LEU A 59 8.72 -3.53 -17.19
CA LEU A 59 8.49 -2.13 -17.53
C LEU A 59 8.30 -1.91 -19.05
N PRO A 60 9.11 -2.53 -19.93
CA PRO A 60 8.89 -2.46 -21.37
C PRO A 60 7.51 -3.00 -21.78
N ASP A 61 7.09 -4.13 -21.22
CA ASP A 61 5.80 -4.76 -21.54
C ASP A 61 4.62 -3.91 -21.08
N CYS A 62 4.70 -3.32 -19.88
CA CYS A 62 3.70 -2.37 -19.38
C CYS A 62 3.53 -1.20 -20.35
N ILE A 63 4.65 -0.60 -20.76
CA ILE A 63 4.66 0.53 -21.67
C ILE A 63 4.04 0.11 -23.01
N GLN A 64 4.39 -1.07 -23.54
CA GLN A 64 3.80 -1.62 -24.75
C GLN A 64 2.27 -1.79 -24.64
N TYR A 65 1.73 -2.29 -23.53
CA TYR A 65 0.28 -2.36 -23.34
C TYR A 65 -0.39 -0.99 -23.40
N GLY A 66 0.22 0.02 -22.77
CA GLY A 66 -0.29 1.39 -22.81
C GLY A 66 -0.26 1.99 -24.22
N PHE A 67 0.82 1.76 -24.97
CA PHE A 67 0.94 2.23 -26.35
C PHE A 67 0.05 1.45 -27.32
N MET A 68 -0.17 0.16 -27.11
CA MET A 68 -1.12 -0.63 -27.89
C MET A 68 -2.53 -0.07 -27.74
N ALA A 69 -2.94 0.31 -26.53
CA ALA A 69 -4.22 0.96 -26.33
C ALA A 69 -4.32 2.32 -27.04
N LEU A 70 -3.24 3.11 -27.03
CA LEU A 70 -3.18 4.37 -27.78
C LEU A 70 -3.29 4.13 -29.29
N TRP A 71 -2.61 3.11 -29.81
CA TRP A 71 -2.68 2.74 -31.23
C TRP A 71 -4.10 2.36 -31.65
N LEU A 72 -4.80 1.56 -30.84
CA LEU A 72 -6.18 1.16 -31.12
C LEU A 72 -7.11 2.37 -31.19
N GLU A 73 -7.01 3.30 -30.24
CA GLU A 73 -7.79 4.55 -30.27
C GLU A 73 -7.47 5.40 -31.48
N LEU A 74 -6.19 5.57 -31.81
CA LEU A 74 -5.75 6.32 -32.99
C LEU A 74 -6.18 5.67 -34.31
N SER A 75 -6.24 4.34 -34.34
CA SER A 75 -6.70 3.60 -35.52
C SER A 75 -8.21 3.77 -35.75
N ALA A 76 -8.99 3.88 -34.67
CA ALA A 76 -10.43 4.13 -34.72
C ALA A 76 -10.75 5.62 -34.96
N ASN A 77 -10.01 6.52 -34.30
CA ASN A 77 -10.18 7.96 -34.38
C ASN A 77 -8.82 8.66 -34.52
N LYS A 78 -8.51 9.09 -35.75
CA LYS A 78 -7.25 9.77 -36.07
C LYS A 78 -7.08 11.11 -35.34
N ASP A 79 -8.17 11.77 -35.00
CA ASP A 79 -8.18 13.09 -34.36
C ASP A 79 -8.19 12.99 -32.83
N PHE A 80 -8.04 11.80 -32.25
CA PHE A 80 -8.08 11.60 -30.79
C PHE A 80 -7.11 12.50 -30.00
N LEU A 81 -5.97 12.88 -30.60
CA LEU A 81 -4.94 13.71 -29.97
C LEU A 81 -5.06 15.22 -30.27
N THR A 82 -6.02 15.66 -31.08
CA THR A 82 -6.15 17.08 -31.47
C THR A 82 -6.53 17.99 -30.31
N ASP A 83 -7.23 17.45 -29.30
CA ASP A 83 -7.72 18.23 -28.16
C ASP A 83 -6.98 17.87 -26.86
N LYS A 84 -5.94 17.03 -26.97
CA LYS A 84 -5.22 16.52 -25.80
C LYS A 84 -3.83 17.12 -25.71
N THR A 85 -3.43 17.48 -24.50
CA THR A 85 -2.05 17.88 -24.24
C THR A 85 -1.14 16.66 -24.20
N ARG A 86 0.16 16.89 -24.39
CA ARG A 86 1.19 15.84 -24.27
C ARG A 86 1.10 15.08 -22.94
N GLN A 87 0.84 15.80 -21.84
CA GLN A 87 0.70 15.20 -20.51
C GLN A 87 -0.57 14.32 -20.40
N GLN A 88 -1.68 14.75 -20.98
CA GLN A 88 -2.92 13.96 -21.00
C GLN A 88 -2.76 12.67 -21.82
N ALA A 89 -2.03 12.73 -22.94
CA ALA A 89 -1.67 11.54 -23.70
C ALA A 89 -0.82 10.55 -22.88
N VAL A 90 0.17 11.06 -22.14
CA VAL A 90 0.97 10.24 -21.20
C VAL A 90 0.11 9.60 -20.11
N PHE A 91 -0.80 10.36 -19.49
CA PHE A 91 -1.73 9.80 -18.50
C PHE A 91 -2.66 8.75 -19.08
N PHE A 92 -3.10 8.91 -20.32
CA PHE A 92 -3.93 7.91 -21.01
C PHE A 92 -3.19 6.57 -21.14
N ILE A 93 -1.92 6.61 -21.55
CA ILE A 93 -1.03 5.44 -21.65
C ILE A 93 -0.84 4.79 -20.27
N LEU A 94 -0.51 5.60 -19.26
CA LEU A 94 -0.26 5.13 -17.89
C LEU A 94 -1.49 4.49 -17.25
N ALA A 95 -2.69 4.98 -17.54
CA ALA A 95 -3.93 4.38 -17.03
C ALA A 95 -4.18 2.96 -17.57
N ARG A 96 -3.57 2.60 -18.70
CA ARG A 96 -3.81 1.34 -19.44
C ARG A 96 -2.59 0.41 -19.49
N CYS A 97 -1.46 0.84 -18.93
CA CYS A 97 -0.22 0.05 -18.88
C CYS A 97 -0.21 -1.10 -17.86
N LYS A 98 -1.36 -1.42 -17.23
CA LYS A 98 -1.56 -2.51 -16.25
C LYS A 98 -0.58 -2.54 -15.06
N ILE A 99 -0.01 -1.38 -14.73
CA ILE A 99 1.04 -1.22 -13.72
C ILE A 99 0.62 -1.65 -12.30
N SER A 100 -0.65 -1.45 -11.92
CA SER A 100 -1.19 -1.86 -10.63
C SER A 100 -1.28 -3.38 -10.51
N THR A 101 -1.66 -4.05 -11.60
CA THR A 101 -1.76 -5.51 -11.67
C THR A 101 -0.38 -6.15 -11.60
N LEU A 102 0.61 -5.58 -12.27
CA LEU A 102 1.98 -6.10 -12.19
C LEU A 102 2.63 -5.86 -10.85
N ARG A 103 2.40 -4.69 -10.23
CA ARG A 103 2.86 -4.45 -8.86
C ARG A 103 2.26 -5.48 -7.89
N TYR A 104 1.00 -5.85 -8.06
CA TYR A 104 0.38 -6.93 -7.29
C TYR A 104 1.05 -8.29 -7.54
N TYR A 105 1.52 -8.58 -8.75
CA TYR A 105 2.24 -9.82 -9.04
C TYR A 105 3.68 -9.81 -8.50
N ASP A 106 4.40 -8.69 -8.61
CA ASP A 106 5.74 -8.54 -8.02
C ASP A 106 5.66 -8.66 -6.48
N ASP A 107 4.73 -7.92 -5.84
CA ASP A 107 4.50 -7.99 -4.39
C ASP A 107 4.08 -9.41 -3.92
N LYS A 108 3.53 -10.24 -4.83
CA LYS A 108 3.07 -11.61 -4.53
C LYS A 108 4.14 -12.67 -4.75
N TYR A 109 5.15 -12.40 -5.57
CA TYR A 109 6.13 -13.40 -6.05
C TYR A 109 7.59 -12.97 -5.90
N ASP A 110 7.90 -12.05 -4.98
CA ASP A 110 9.29 -11.74 -4.65
C ASP A 110 10.07 -13.01 -4.27
N SER A 111 11.18 -13.27 -4.97
CA SER A 111 12.12 -14.33 -4.58
C SER A 111 12.91 -13.87 -3.35
N LEU A 112 13.17 -14.82 -2.44
CA LEU A 112 13.89 -14.58 -1.18
C LEU A 112 15.24 -13.84 -1.39
N GLU A 113 15.90 -14.12 -2.52
CA GLU A 113 17.18 -13.56 -2.93
C GLU A 113 17.09 -12.08 -3.35
N ALA A 114 15.99 -11.68 -4.01
CA ALA A 114 15.74 -10.30 -4.39
C ALA A 114 15.41 -9.42 -3.16
N LEU A 115 14.71 -9.98 -2.17
CA LEU A 115 14.42 -9.34 -0.88
C LEU A 115 15.71 -9.04 -0.09
N MET A 116 16.70 -9.93 -0.14
CA MET A 116 17.98 -9.77 0.58
C MET A 116 18.93 -8.75 -0.08
N SER A 117 18.89 -8.61 -1.40
CA SER A 117 19.77 -7.68 -2.13
C SER A 117 19.35 -6.20 -2.02
N TYR A 118 18.17 -5.92 -1.45
CA TYR A 118 17.51 -4.62 -1.50
C TYR A 118 17.81 -3.67 -0.33
N ASP A 119 18.91 -3.88 0.38
CA ASP A 119 19.24 -3.09 1.55
C ASP A 119 20.12 -1.86 1.23
N TRP A 120 19.47 -0.70 1.08
CA TRP A 120 20.13 0.58 1.39
C TRP A 120 19.42 1.33 2.51
N ARG A 121 18.42 0.72 3.15
CA ARG A 121 17.52 1.42 4.07
C ARG A 121 16.93 0.58 5.21
N SER A 122 17.52 -0.57 5.53
CA SER A 122 17.37 -1.30 6.80
C SER A 122 15.96 -1.21 7.38
N ASN A 123 14.96 -1.66 6.62
CA ASN A 123 13.54 -1.51 6.98
C ASN A 123 12.74 -2.80 6.78
N TRP A 124 13.41 -3.93 6.59
CA TRP A 124 12.78 -5.25 6.39
C TRP A 124 12.91 -6.18 7.59
N ASP A 125 13.14 -5.64 8.79
CA ASP A 125 13.19 -6.48 10.00
C ASP A 125 11.80 -6.87 10.57
N GLU A 126 10.67 -6.54 9.92
CA GLU A 126 9.36 -6.73 10.59
C GLU A 126 8.18 -7.19 9.75
N HIS A 127 8.28 -7.36 8.42
CA HIS A 127 7.06 -7.58 7.62
C HIS A 127 7.03 -8.85 6.76
N THR A 128 8.09 -9.66 6.76
CA THR A 128 8.14 -10.94 6.03
C THR A 128 7.94 -12.16 6.92
N ILE A 129 8.06 -12.01 8.25
CA ILE A 129 7.45 -12.93 9.22
C ILE A 129 6.16 -12.24 9.68
N THR A 130 5.02 -12.63 9.11
CA THR A 130 3.72 -12.25 9.67
C THR A 130 3.67 -12.79 11.11
N GLY A 131 3.91 -11.90 12.08
CA GLY A 131 4.31 -12.33 13.42
C GLY A 131 5.05 -11.30 14.26
N PHE A 132 5.76 -10.38 13.60
CA PHE A 132 6.40 -9.23 14.23
C PHE A 132 5.71 -7.95 13.75
N THR A 133 4.44 -7.74 14.13
CA THR A 133 3.85 -6.41 13.99
C THR A 133 4.73 -5.38 14.70
N ALA A 134 4.96 -4.25 14.02
CA ALA A 134 5.80 -3.13 14.41
C ALA A 134 5.78 -2.83 15.93
N PRO A 135 6.88 -2.31 16.51
CA PRO A 135 7.07 -2.22 17.95
C PRO A 135 5.92 -1.46 18.61
N SER A 136 5.35 -0.49 17.89
CA SER A 136 4.21 0.34 18.31
C SER A 136 2.96 -0.40 18.82
N GLY A 137 2.79 -1.70 18.51
CA GLY A 137 1.62 -2.49 18.92
C GLY A 137 1.84 -3.46 20.09
N TRP A 138 3.05 -3.98 20.30
CA TRP A 138 3.30 -5.04 21.29
C TRP A 138 3.03 -4.59 22.73
N TRP A 139 3.32 -3.34 23.07
CA TRP A 139 3.05 -2.77 24.40
C TRP A 139 1.56 -2.51 24.70
N ASN A 140 0.68 -2.62 23.70
CA ASN A 140 -0.79 -2.55 23.87
C ASN A 140 -1.47 -3.90 23.56
N SER A 141 -0.71 -4.93 23.22
CA SER A 141 -1.23 -6.28 23.04
C SER A 141 -1.48 -6.92 24.39
N VAL A 142 -2.62 -7.60 24.54
CA VAL A 142 -2.87 -8.48 25.69
C VAL A 142 -1.95 -9.69 25.65
N GLU A 143 -1.52 -10.09 24.44
CA GLU A 143 -0.62 -11.22 24.21
C GLU A 143 0.84 -10.77 24.40
N GLN A 144 1.56 -11.45 25.30
CA GLN A 144 2.96 -11.14 25.65
C GLN A 144 3.98 -11.83 24.73
N TRP A 145 3.55 -12.75 23.88
CA TRP A 145 4.39 -13.48 22.93
C TRP A 145 4.25 -12.93 21.51
N ALA A 146 5.13 -13.37 20.62
CA ALA A 146 5.12 -12.93 19.23
C ALA A 146 3.83 -13.40 18.52
N THR A 147 3.22 -12.54 17.70
CA THR A 147 1.92 -12.84 17.06
C THR A 147 1.95 -14.09 16.15
N TRP A 148 3.13 -14.49 15.64
CA TRP A 148 3.24 -15.75 14.90
C TRP A 148 3.05 -16.98 15.78
N ALA A 149 3.36 -16.90 17.07
CA ALA A 149 3.15 -18.01 18.00
C ALA A 149 1.64 -18.25 18.20
N THR A 150 0.85 -17.17 18.35
CA THR A 150 -0.62 -17.26 18.38
C THR A 150 -1.17 -17.88 17.09
N ASP A 151 -0.66 -17.45 15.93
CA ASP A 151 -1.08 -18.01 14.64
C ASP A 151 -0.74 -19.51 14.51
N ILE A 152 0.38 -19.96 15.07
CA ILE A 152 0.76 -21.38 15.12
C ILE A 152 -0.15 -22.15 16.08
N ASP A 153 -0.41 -21.63 17.26
CA ASP A 153 -1.29 -22.26 18.25
C ASP A 153 -2.70 -22.46 17.70
N VAL A 154 -3.26 -21.44 17.03
CA VAL A 154 -4.56 -21.54 16.34
C VAL A 154 -4.55 -22.63 15.26
N ARG A 155 -3.46 -22.77 14.49
CA ARG A 155 -3.35 -23.83 13.47
C ARG A 155 -3.27 -25.22 14.09
N ILE A 156 -2.56 -25.37 15.21
CA ILE A 156 -2.49 -26.62 15.96
C ILE A 156 -3.86 -26.97 16.55
N ASP A 157 -4.59 -26.00 17.09
CA ASP A 157 -5.96 -26.18 17.59
C ASP A 157 -6.90 -26.64 16.48
N VAL A 158 -6.85 -26.00 15.31
CA VAL A 158 -7.62 -26.40 14.13
C VAL A 158 -7.30 -27.85 13.75
N GLU A 159 -6.02 -28.23 13.65
CA GLU A 159 -5.62 -29.60 13.31
C GLU A 159 -6.20 -30.62 14.30
N GLN A 160 -6.10 -30.33 15.61
CA GLN A 160 -6.56 -31.24 16.65
C GLN A 160 -8.08 -31.40 16.64
N ILE A 161 -8.83 -30.31 16.46
CA ILE A 161 -10.29 -30.35 16.35
C ILE A 161 -10.70 -31.14 15.10
N MET A 162 -10.07 -30.89 13.96
CA MET A 162 -10.38 -31.60 12.72
C MET A 162 -10.06 -33.09 12.83
N ARG A 163 -8.95 -33.46 13.48
CA ARG A 163 -8.61 -34.87 13.75
C ARG A 163 -9.65 -35.52 14.65
N LYS A 164 -10.02 -34.89 15.76
CA LYS A 164 -11.04 -35.40 16.70
C LYS A 164 -12.38 -35.64 16.01
N LEU A 165 -12.84 -34.69 15.20
CA LEU A 165 -14.11 -34.81 14.46
C LEU A 165 -14.02 -35.86 13.34
N ALA A 166 -12.90 -35.92 12.61
CA ALA A 166 -12.70 -36.93 11.58
C ALA A 166 -12.69 -38.35 12.16
N GLU A 167 -12.06 -38.55 13.32
CA GLU A 167 -12.07 -39.83 14.04
C GLU A 167 -13.48 -40.18 14.55
N LYS A 168 -14.21 -39.22 15.12
CA LYS A 168 -15.60 -39.41 15.60
C LYS A 168 -16.53 -39.86 14.46
N TYR A 169 -16.34 -39.34 13.25
CA TYR A 169 -17.19 -39.62 12.09
C TYR A 169 -16.56 -40.58 11.09
N ALA A 170 -15.49 -41.30 11.46
CA ALA A 170 -14.76 -42.20 10.55
C ALA A 170 -15.68 -43.20 9.82
N ASP A 171 -16.70 -43.71 10.53
CA ASP A 171 -17.64 -44.71 9.99
C ASP A 171 -18.78 -44.11 9.16
N SER A 172 -18.88 -42.78 9.06
CA SER A 172 -19.98 -42.11 8.38
C SER A 172 -19.49 -41.16 7.29
N PHE A 173 -19.44 -41.69 6.06
CA PHE A 173 -19.12 -40.93 4.85
C PHE A 173 -19.87 -39.59 4.72
N LYS A 174 -21.18 -39.55 5.00
CA LYS A 174 -21.99 -38.31 4.89
C LYS A 174 -21.55 -37.22 5.88
N HIS A 175 -21.12 -37.59 7.08
CA HIS A 175 -20.64 -36.64 8.09
C HIS A 175 -19.21 -36.18 7.78
N LEU A 176 -18.36 -37.03 7.20
CA LEU A 176 -17.03 -36.64 6.71
C LEU A 176 -17.13 -35.66 5.53
N VAL A 177 -18.07 -35.88 4.61
CA VAL A 177 -18.35 -34.95 3.51
C VAL A 177 -18.89 -33.62 4.04
N ALA A 178 -19.64 -33.63 5.14
CA ALA A 178 -20.15 -32.42 5.77
C ALA A 178 -19.03 -31.66 6.48
N LEU A 179 -18.11 -32.37 7.16
CA LEU A 179 -16.92 -31.78 7.76
C LEU A 179 -16.02 -31.14 6.70
N TYR A 180 -15.83 -31.81 5.56
CA TYR A 180 -15.11 -31.27 4.40
C TYR A 180 -15.81 -30.03 3.81
N ALA A 181 -17.13 -30.07 3.64
CA ALA A 181 -17.90 -28.94 3.11
C ALA A 181 -17.89 -27.72 4.02
N VAL A 182 -17.91 -27.91 5.35
CA VAL A 182 -17.84 -26.82 6.34
C VAL A 182 -16.46 -26.15 6.38
N THR A 183 -15.41 -26.89 6.06
CA THR A 183 -14.01 -26.42 6.15
C THR A 183 -13.43 -25.94 4.83
N THR A 184 -14.14 -26.14 3.73
CA THR A 184 -13.74 -25.74 2.38
C THR A 184 -14.82 -24.89 1.72
N GLN A 185 -14.55 -24.38 0.52
CA GLN A 185 -15.50 -23.56 -0.24
C GLN A 185 -16.33 -24.37 -1.24
N VAL A 186 -16.61 -25.64 -0.94
CA VAL A 186 -17.38 -26.51 -1.84
C VAL A 186 -18.83 -26.06 -1.92
N THR A 187 -19.41 -26.10 -3.11
CA THR A 187 -20.81 -25.70 -3.26
C THR A 187 -21.74 -26.73 -2.62
N ARG A 188 -22.81 -26.24 -1.99
CA ARG A 188 -23.84 -27.09 -1.35
C ARG A 188 -24.45 -28.12 -2.30
N LYS A 189 -24.53 -27.83 -3.61
CA LYS A 189 -25.05 -28.76 -4.62
C LYS A 189 -24.09 -29.94 -4.81
N ASP A 190 -22.80 -29.67 -4.88
CA ASP A 190 -21.78 -30.68 -5.13
C ASP A 190 -21.59 -31.59 -3.91
N ALA A 191 -21.58 -31.02 -2.70
CA ALA A 191 -21.52 -31.78 -1.45
C ALA A 191 -22.74 -32.68 -1.26
N ALA A 192 -23.95 -32.17 -1.55
CA ALA A 192 -25.18 -32.95 -1.49
C ALA A 192 -25.22 -34.08 -2.52
N ALA A 193 -24.73 -33.83 -3.74
CA ALA A 193 -24.61 -34.83 -4.80
C ALA A 193 -23.65 -35.96 -4.38
N LEU A 194 -22.51 -35.61 -3.80
CA LEU A 194 -21.51 -36.56 -3.32
C LEU A 194 -22.02 -37.41 -2.15
N ALA A 195 -22.84 -36.83 -1.28
CA ALA A 195 -23.49 -37.54 -0.16
C ALA A 195 -24.76 -38.32 -0.57
N GLY A 196 -25.19 -38.23 -1.83
CA GLY A 196 -26.38 -38.93 -2.34
C GLY A 196 -27.70 -38.45 -1.73
N VAL A 197 -27.80 -37.17 -1.35
CA VAL A 197 -28.98 -36.58 -0.72
C VAL A 197 -29.41 -35.28 -1.39
N THR A 198 -30.65 -34.85 -1.17
CA THR A 198 -31.11 -33.55 -1.69
C THR A 198 -30.39 -32.39 -0.99
N PRO A 199 -30.12 -31.26 -1.67
CA PRO A 199 -29.41 -30.12 -1.08
C PRO A 199 -30.07 -29.53 0.18
N TRP A 200 -31.40 -29.66 0.30
CA TRP A 200 -32.12 -29.20 1.49
C TRP A 200 -31.90 -30.15 2.67
N ASN A 201 -32.07 -31.47 2.47
CA ASN A 201 -31.81 -32.48 3.50
C ASN A 201 -30.33 -32.49 3.92
N TRP A 202 -29.40 -32.31 2.96
CA TRP A 202 -27.97 -32.18 3.22
C TRP A 202 -27.67 -31.13 4.30
N HIS A 203 -28.18 -29.93 4.09
CA HIS A 203 -27.88 -28.82 4.99
C HIS A 203 -28.50 -29.00 6.37
N LYS A 204 -29.77 -29.42 6.42
CA LYS A 204 -30.50 -29.53 7.69
C LYS A 204 -30.02 -30.72 8.52
N THR A 205 -29.68 -31.84 7.89
CA THR A 205 -29.37 -33.08 8.60
C THR A 205 -27.88 -33.27 8.86
N TYR A 206 -26.99 -32.70 8.03
CA TYR A 206 -25.55 -32.96 8.12
C TYR A 206 -24.71 -31.69 8.24
N GLU A 207 -24.88 -30.70 7.35
CA GLU A 207 -24.06 -29.48 7.33
C GLU A 207 -24.23 -28.62 8.60
N GLU A 208 -25.48 -28.33 8.98
CA GLU A 208 -25.81 -27.46 10.12
C GLU A 208 -25.42 -28.08 11.48
N PRO A 209 -25.67 -29.38 11.74
CA PRO A 209 -25.16 -30.03 12.95
C PRO A 209 -23.63 -30.10 13.02
N ILE A 210 -22.94 -30.43 11.92
CA ILE A 210 -21.47 -30.48 11.90
C ILE A 210 -20.88 -29.07 12.09
N LEU A 211 -21.48 -28.04 11.50
CA LEU A 211 -21.07 -26.65 11.73
C LEU A 211 -21.24 -26.24 13.21
N GLN A 212 -22.33 -26.64 13.85
CA GLN A 212 -22.53 -26.39 15.29
C GLN A 212 -21.50 -27.13 16.13
N GLU A 213 -21.18 -28.38 15.78
CA GLU A 213 -20.21 -29.18 16.50
C GLU A 213 -18.78 -28.67 16.33
N VAL A 214 -18.39 -28.26 15.12
CA VAL A 214 -17.13 -27.55 14.87
C VAL A 214 -17.04 -26.30 15.74
N ARG A 215 -18.10 -25.46 15.76
CA ARG A 215 -18.14 -24.26 16.61
C ARG A 215 -18.04 -24.59 18.11
N TYR A 216 -18.69 -25.66 18.55
CA TYR A 216 -18.64 -26.12 19.93
C TYR A 216 -17.23 -26.58 20.31
N GLU A 217 -16.58 -27.39 19.48
CA GLU A 217 -15.20 -27.86 19.71
C GLU A 217 -14.20 -26.70 19.70
N PHE A 218 -14.37 -25.71 18.81
CA PHE A 218 -13.57 -24.47 18.87
C PHE A 218 -13.81 -23.68 20.15
N ALA A 219 -15.07 -23.54 20.59
CA ALA A 219 -15.39 -22.87 21.84
C ALA A 219 -14.82 -23.64 23.05
N GLN A 220 -14.85 -24.97 23.02
CA GLN A 220 -14.33 -25.83 24.08
C GLN A 220 -12.80 -25.75 24.14
N VAL A 221 -12.08 -25.89 23.03
CA VAL A 221 -10.61 -25.72 23.00
C VAL A 221 -10.22 -24.32 23.44
N PHE A 222 -10.97 -23.31 22.99
CA PHE A 222 -10.75 -21.93 23.42
C PHE A 222 -10.96 -21.78 24.94
N LEU A 223 -11.99 -22.38 25.53
CA LEU A 223 -12.26 -22.30 26.97
C LEU A 223 -11.34 -23.20 27.83
N GLU A 224 -10.90 -24.35 27.31
CA GLU A 224 -10.04 -25.32 28.01
C GLU A 224 -8.57 -24.89 28.03
N ARG A 225 -8.06 -24.29 26.93
CA ARG A 225 -6.67 -23.80 26.84
C ARG A 225 -6.51 -22.37 27.31
N HIS A 226 -7.55 -21.55 27.22
CA HIS A 226 -7.49 -20.15 27.61
C HIS A 226 -8.27 -19.87 28.88
N ASN A 227 -7.79 -20.43 29.99
CA ASN A 227 -8.13 -19.89 31.30
C ASN A 227 -7.25 -18.64 31.54
N TYR A 228 -7.53 -17.55 30.82
CA TYR A 228 -6.89 -16.28 31.08
C TYR A 228 -7.39 -15.76 32.42
N SER A 229 -6.66 -16.05 33.50
CA SER A 229 -6.70 -15.15 34.64
C SER A 229 -6.26 -13.79 34.12
N LEU A 230 -7.18 -12.81 34.11
CA LEU A 230 -6.80 -11.41 33.94
C LEU A 230 -5.61 -11.19 34.86
N PRO A 231 -4.45 -10.73 34.35
CA PRO A 231 -3.35 -10.38 35.23
C PRO A 231 -3.92 -9.44 36.28
N GLU A 232 -3.67 -9.70 37.57
CA GLU A 232 -3.93 -8.69 38.58
C GLU A 232 -3.33 -7.41 38.06
N GLN A 233 -4.13 -6.33 37.99
CA GLN A 233 -3.62 -5.03 37.61
C GLN A 233 -2.46 -4.75 38.55
N GLN A 234 -1.23 -4.91 38.05
CA GLN A 234 -0.06 -4.56 38.82
C GLN A 234 -0.28 -3.11 39.22
N PRO A 235 -0.20 -2.78 40.52
CA PRO A 235 -0.21 -1.37 40.92
C PRO A 235 0.86 -0.71 40.09
N THR A 236 0.53 0.41 39.46
CA THR A 236 1.38 1.13 38.49
C THR A 236 2.81 1.27 39.01
N GLU A 237 3.64 0.28 38.75
CA GLU A 237 5.05 0.31 39.12
C GLU A 237 5.73 1.20 38.08
N ASN A 238 6.36 2.24 38.60
CA ASN A 238 6.99 3.29 37.84
C ASN A 238 7.93 2.71 36.76
N ARG A 239 7.51 2.87 35.50
CA ARG A 239 8.15 2.38 34.27
C ARG A 239 9.51 3.04 33.97
N ASN A 240 10.50 3.03 34.87
CA ASN A 240 11.76 3.75 34.66
C ASN A 240 13.02 2.88 34.54
N ASN A 241 12.94 1.66 34.01
CA ASN A 241 14.12 0.79 33.87
C ASN A 241 14.54 0.49 32.42
N GLY A 242 14.49 1.50 31.54
CA GLY A 242 15.11 1.39 30.20
C GLY A 242 14.36 2.10 29.06
N GLN A 243 13.58 3.14 29.35
CA GLN A 243 12.79 3.83 28.33
C GLN A 243 13.66 4.64 27.36
N PHE A 244 13.42 4.45 26.06
CA PHE A 244 13.64 5.49 25.08
C PHE A 244 12.91 6.76 25.53
N THR A 245 13.64 7.67 26.15
CA THR A 245 13.16 9.02 26.46
C THR A 245 13.08 9.73 25.13
N SER A 246 11.88 10.16 24.74
CA SER A 246 11.72 11.03 23.57
C SER A 246 12.72 12.19 23.73
N PRO A 247 13.61 12.46 22.76
CA PRO A 247 14.57 13.56 22.86
C PRO A 247 13.89 14.94 23.01
N TYR A 248 12.57 14.98 22.84
CA TYR A 248 11.72 16.14 23.03
C TYR A 248 11.23 16.35 24.47
N GLN A 249 11.46 15.40 25.38
CA GLN A 249 10.97 15.45 26.76
C GLN A 249 12.01 16.09 27.70
N ASN A 250 13.29 15.75 27.53
CA ASN A 250 14.39 16.25 28.37
C ASN A 250 14.53 17.78 28.36
N TRP A 251 14.47 18.42 27.17
CA TRP A 251 14.60 19.89 27.10
C TRP A 251 13.37 20.61 27.67
N ARG A 252 12.17 20.01 27.58
CA ARG A 252 10.94 20.58 28.13
C ARG A 252 10.95 20.57 29.64
N GLU A 253 11.44 19.49 30.25
CA GLU A 253 11.60 19.37 31.69
C GLU A 253 12.61 20.40 32.21
N GLN A 254 13.77 20.56 31.54
CA GLN A 254 14.76 21.59 31.90
C GLN A 254 14.20 23.02 31.75
N TYR A 255 13.44 23.30 30.69
CA TYR A 255 12.77 24.60 30.53
C TYR A 255 11.74 24.87 31.63
N GLN A 256 10.93 23.85 31.99
CA GLN A 256 9.94 23.95 33.09
C GLN A 256 10.59 24.11 34.47
N GLN A 257 11.81 23.58 34.66
CA GLN A 257 12.63 23.78 35.86
C GLN A 257 13.26 25.17 35.95
N GLY A 258 13.06 26.03 34.94
CA GLY A 258 13.51 27.43 34.96
C GLY A 258 14.81 27.71 34.20
N HIS A 259 15.38 26.73 33.50
CA HIS A 259 16.55 26.92 32.64
C HIS A 259 16.12 27.50 31.28
N THR A 260 15.75 28.78 31.22
CA THR A 260 15.23 29.41 29.99
C THR A 260 16.31 29.95 29.05
N GLU A 261 17.54 30.16 29.55
CA GLU A 261 18.63 30.78 28.77
C GLU A 261 18.92 30.11 27.42
N PRO A 262 18.97 28.76 27.29
CA PRO A 262 19.27 28.12 26.01
C PRO A 262 18.17 28.31 24.96
N ALA A 263 16.90 28.37 25.39
CA ALA A 263 15.77 28.67 24.50
C ALA A 263 15.73 30.14 24.08
N GLU A 264 16.07 31.05 24.99
CA GLU A 264 16.12 32.49 24.73
C GLU A 264 17.25 32.86 23.76
N ALA A 265 18.46 32.32 23.96
CA ALA A 265 19.59 32.50 23.05
C ALA A 265 19.27 32.01 21.62
N LEU A 266 18.52 30.91 21.52
CA LEU A 266 18.11 30.33 20.25
C LEU A 266 17.02 31.17 19.56
N LEU A 267 16.11 31.78 20.32
CA LEU A 267 15.16 32.75 19.79
C LEU A 267 15.84 34.02 19.30
N GLU A 268 16.87 34.50 20.00
CA GLU A 268 17.67 35.67 19.59
C GLU A 268 18.47 35.38 18.31
N GLN A 269 19.14 34.22 18.25
CA GLN A 269 19.90 33.81 17.06
C GLN A 269 19.03 33.71 15.79
N TYR A 270 17.81 33.19 15.93
CA TYR A 270 16.90 32.94 14.80
C TYR A 270 15.79 34.00 14.64
N GLN A 271 15.92 35.15 15.29
CA GLN A 271 14.95 36.25 15.23
C GLN A 271 14.63 36.72 13.80
N HIS A 272 15.62 36.64 12.90
CA HIS A 272 15.51 37.02 11.49
C HIS A 272 14.64 36.05 10.66
N THR A 273 14.34 34.86 11.18
CA THR A 273 13.55 33.83 10.49
C THR A 273 12.19 33.61 11.14
N VAL A 274 11.18 34.35 10.66
CA VAL A 274 9.79 34.32 11.19
C VAL A 274 9.22 32.91 11.37
N CYS A 275 9.46 32.00 10.43
CA CYS A 275 8.92 30.63 10.50
C CYS A 275 9.64 29.74 11.52
N ILE A 276 10.94 29.94 11.75
CA ILE A 276 11.72 29.14 12.71
C ILE A 276 11.50 29.69 14.11
N ALA A 277 11.60 31.02 14.30
CA ALA A 277 11.27 31.68 15.55
C ALA A 277 9.83 31.38 16.01
N GLY A 278 8.87 31.43 15.09
CA GLY A 278 7.47 31.05 15.36
C GLY A 278 7.33 29.57 15.74
N ALA A 279 8.09 28.67 15.12
CA ALA A 279 8.07 27.25 15.46
C ALA A 279 8.74 26.95 16.81
N ILE A 280 9.78 27.68 17.19
CA ILE A 280 10.44 27.56 18.51
C ILE A 280 9.48 28.03 19.61
N ARG A 281 8.87 29.21 19.45
CA ARG A 281 7.84 29.72 20.38
C ARG A 281 6.67 28.74 20.51
N ALA A 282 6.20 28.18 19.41
CA ALA A 282 5.13 27.19 19.43
C ALA A 282 5.51 25.89 20.15
N GLN A 283 6.77 25.46 20.09
CA GLN A 283 7.24 24.30 20.85
C GLN A 283 7.27 24.58 22.35
N ILE A 284 7.68 25.79 22.75
CA ILE A 284 7.69 26.26 24.14
C ILE A 284 6.26 26.38 24.68
N ASP A 285 5.36 27.02 23.92
CA ASP A 285 3.93 27.19 24.26
C ASP A 285 3.11 25.89 24.15
N ALA A 286 3.74 24.76 23.79
CA ALA A 286 3.08 23.47 23.52
C ALA A 286 1.92 23.55 22.50
N LYS A 287 1.99 24.48 21.54
CA LYS A 287 0.98 24.68 20.50
C LYS A 287 1.09 23.63 19.40
N THR A 288 -0.05 23.28 18.81
CA THR A 288 -0.09 22.40 17.63
C THR A 288 0.48 23.13 16.39
N TYR A 289 1.00 22.36 15.43
CA TYR A 289 1.53 22.93 14.17
C TYR A 289 0.48 23.75 13.39
N ARG A 290 -0.82 23.47 13.55
CA ARG A 290 -1.91 24.22 12.91
C ARG A 290 -2.08 25.59 13.56
N GLN A 291 -2.15 25.64 14.89
CA GLN A 291 -2.24 26.89 15.65
C GLN A 291 -1.01 27.78 15.40
N ALA A 292 0.17 27.18 15.49
CA ALA A 292 1.43 27.88 15.26
C ALA A 292 1.55 28.48 13.85
N ALA A 293 1.03 27.79 12.83
CA ALA A 293 1.01 28.30 11.46
C ALA A 293 0.04 29.49 11.30
N LEU A 294 -1.12 29.44 11.96
CA LEU A 294 -2.11 30.51 11.93
C LEU A 294 -1.62 31.76 12.67
N ASP A 295 -0.95 31.60 13.81
CA ASP A 295 -0.38 32.70 14.60
C ASP A 295 0.62 33.56 13.81
N ILE A 296 1.29 32.97 12.81
CA ILE A 296 2.26 33.67 11.95
C ILE A 296 1.75 33.91 10.51
N GLY A 297 0.47 33.66 10.23
CA GLY A 297 -0.14 33.86 8.92
C GLY A 297 0.40 32.95 7.80
N ARG A 298 0.82 31.72 8.12
CA ARG A 298 1.41 30.76 7.16
C ARG A 298 0.51 29.55 6.92
N ASN A 299 0.75 28.86 5.79
CA ASN A 299 -0.01 27.68 5.40
C ASN A 299 0.30 26.48 6.34
N PRO A 300 -0.71 25.94 7.05
CA PRO A 300 -0.54 24.81 7.97
C PRO A 300 0.07 23.55 7.36
N ARG A 301 -0.05 23.34 6.04
CA ARG A 301 0.54 22.17 5.36
C ARG A 301 2.07 22.24 5.27
N THR A 302 2.62 23.45 5.26
CA THR A 302 4.07 23.67 5.11
C THR A 302 4.79 23.82 6.44
N PHE A 303 4.05 23.99 7.54
CA PHE A 303 4.58 24.28 8.87
C PHE A 303 5.15 23.09 9.67
N PRO A 304 4.73 21.83 9.46
CA PRO A 304 5.27 20.68 10.20
C PRO A 304 6.79 20.50 10.07
N LYS A 305 7.38 20.88 8.93
CA LYS A 305 8.84 20.81 8.73
C LYS A 305 9.60 21.77 9.65
N TYR A 306 9.05 22.97 9.89
CA TYR A 306 9.65 23.95 10.80
C TYR A 306 9.49 23.53 12.25
N MET A 307 8.35 22.95 12.62
CA MET A 307 8.12 22.38 13.96
C MET A 307 9.09 21.24 14.30
N LYS A 308 9.36 20.33 13.35
CA LYS A 308 10.34 19.25 13.53
C LYS A 308 11.76 19.79 13.65
N ARG A 309 12.10 20.82 12.86
CA ARG A 309 13.42 21.47 12.92
C ARG A 309 13.63 22.20 14.25
N ALA A 310 12.65 23.00 14.69
CA ALA A 310 12.69 23.69 15.97
C ALA A 310 12.85 22.73 17.16
N ALA A 311 12.15 21.60 17.15
CA ALA A 311 12.27 20.59 18.21
C ALA A 311 13.67 19.96 18.30
N ARG A 312 14.34 19.76 17.15
CA ARG A 312 15.74 19.29 17.12
C ARG A 312 16.71 20.37 17.60
N MET A 313 16.47 21.62 17.25
CA MET A 313 17.31 22.74 17.67
C MET A 313 17.23 22.97 19.19
N LEU A 314 16.03 22.90 19.77
CA LEU A 314 15.84 22.95 21.22
C LEU A 314 16.50 21.74 21.91
N SER A 315 16.30 20.52 21.39
CA SER A 315 16.99 19.34 21.93
C SER A 315 18.51 19.48 21.88
N ALA A 316 19.10 20.11 20.86
CA ALA A 316 20.54 20.31 20.75
C ALA A 316 21.07 21.43 21.66
N ALA A 317 20.25 22.43 21.98
CA ALA A 317 20.63 23.53 22.88
C ALA A 317 20.58 23.15 24.36
N TYR A 318 19.82 22.10 24.69
CA TYR A 318 19.63 21.56 26.05
C TYR A 318 20.32 20.20 26.27
N ALA A 319 21.10 19.74 25.29
CA ALA A 319 21.93 18.53 25.39
C ALA A 319 23.26 18.84 26.07
#